data_AF-M4YUF6-F1
#
_entry.id   AF-M4YUF6-F1
#
_cell.length_a   1.000
_cell.length_b   1.000
_cell.length_c   1.000
_cell.angle_alpha   90.00
_cell.angle_beta   90.00
_cell.angle_gamma   90.00
#
_symmetry.space_group_name_H-M   'P 1'
#
loop_
_entity.id
_entity.type
_entity.pdbx_description
1 polymer ?
#
loop_
_entity_poly.entity_id
_entity_poly.type
_entity_poly.pdbx_seq_one_letter_code
_entity_poly.pdbx_strand_id
1 'polypeptide(L)' 'MTDERPVKIPQHRHCLHCGKAFTGAGFNERFCSQECLDAEGSEAKRKLKKYAVFMVALWAIVAVAVLVVGF' A
#
# COMPACT_ATOMS: atom_id res chain seq x y z
N MET A 1 40.46 30.26 -18.73
CA MET A 1 39.99 29.25 -17.76
C MET A 1 38.48 29.26 -17.80
N THR A 2 37.89 28.34 -18.57
CA THR A 2 36.45 28.14 -18.64
C THR A 2 35.98 27.51 -17.32
N ASP A 3 35.00 28.15 -16.68
CA ASP A 3 34.35 27.71 -15.43
C ASP A 3 33.49 26.47 -15.70
N GLU A 4 34.10 25.28 -15.67
CA GLU A 4 33.41 23.99 -15.67
C GLU A 4 32.89 23.68 -14.27
N ARG A 5 31.81 24.34 -13.84
CA ARG A 5 31.07 23.87 -12.66
C ARG A 5 30.23 22.65 -13.02
N PRO A 6 30.40 21.51 -12.33
CA PRO A 6 29.59 20.32 -12.59
C PRO A 6 28.12 20.63 -12.29
N VAL A 7 27.28 20.52 -13.32
CA VAL A 7 25.82 20.67 -13.22
C VAL A 7 25.28 19.54 -12.34
N LYS A 8 24.90 19.88 -11.11
CA LYS A 8 24.33 18.93 -10.14
C LYS A 8 22.92 18.56 -10.58
N ILE A 9 22.74 17.40 -11.19
CA ILE A 9 21.42 16.88 -11.59
C ILE A 9 20.58 16.65 -10.31
N PRO A 10 19.36 17.18 -10.21
CA PRO A 10 18.51 16.99 -9.04
C PRO A 10 18.19 15.51 -8.83
N GLN A 11 18.30 15.04 -7.58
CA GLN A 11 17.95 13.68 -7.19
C GLN A 11 16.43 13.50 -7.30
N HIS A 12 15.98 12.79 -8.35
CA HIS A 12 14.58 12.43 -8.52
C HIS A 12 14.27 11.19 -7.68
N ARG A 13 13.10 11.17 -7.02
CA ARG A 13 12.58 9.99 -6.31
C ARG A 13 11.54 9.29 -7.17
N HIS A 14 11.33 8.00 -6.94
CA HIS A 14 10.31 7.21 -7.63
C HIS A 14 9.13 6.94 -6.70
N CYS A 15 7.91 7.03 -7.21
CA CYS A 15 6.69 6.72 -6.44
C CYS A 15 6.65 5.23 -6.13
N LEU A 16 6.34 4.85 -4.88
CA LEU A 16 6.27 3.43 -4.48
C LEU A 16 5.11 2.68 -5.17
N HIS A 17 4.02 3.39 -5.48
CA HIS A 17 2.82 2.82 -6.08
C HIS A 17 2.88 2.71 -7.61
N CYS A 18 3.36 3.75 -8.31
CA CYS A 18 3.33 3.82 -9.78
C CYS A 18 4.71 3.93 -10.44
N GLY A 19 5.80 4.03 -9.66
CA GLY A 19 7.16 4.10 -10.18
C GLY A 19 7.53 5.40 -10.90
N LYS A 20 6.65 6.41 -10.90
CA LYS A 20 6.89 7.66 -11.62
C LYS A 20 7.99 8.48 -10.94
N ALA A 21 8.93 9.01 -11.72
CA ALA A 21 9.99 9.89 -11.23
C ALA A 21 9.44 11.28 -10.88
N PHE A 22 9.70 11.77 -9.67
CA PHE A 22 9.27 13.07 -9.18
C PHE A 22 10.38 13.76 -8.38
N THR A 23 10.51 15.08 -8.56
CA THR A 23 11.43 15.93 -7.80
C THR A 23 10.74 16.28 -6.49
N GLY A 24 11.02 15.50 -5.43
CA GLY A 24 10.29 15.59 -4.16
C GLY A 24 10.29 16.99 -3.55
N ALA A 25 9.13 17.67 -3.61
CA ALA A 25 8.85 18.95 -2.97
C ALA A 25 7.41 19.03 -2.40
N GLY A 26 6.69 17.91 -2.24
CA GLY A 26 5.28 17.88 -1.83
C GLY A 26 4.82 16.58 -1.17
N PHE A 27 3.68 16.64 -0.48
CA PHE A 27 3.19 15.76 0.61
C PHE A 27 3.37 14.26 0.37
N ASN A 28 4.06 13.61 1.32
CA ASN A 28 4.50 12.21 1.35
C ASN A 28 5.58 11.88 0.31
N GLU A 29 6.82 12.10 0.74
CA GLU A 29 8.13 11.74 0.14
C GLU A 29 8.27 10.34 -0.53
N ARG A 30 7.24 9.50 -0.48
CA ARG A 30 7.16 8.13 -1.03
C ARG A 30 6.14 8.00 -2.18
N PHE A 31 5.25 8.97 -2.39
CA PHE A 31 4.18 8.91 -3.39
C PHE A 31 4.11 10.17 -4.24
N CYS A 32 3.76 10.06 -5.54
CA CYS A 32 3.70 11.22 -6.42
C CYS A 32 2.39 12.02 -6.31
N SER A 33 1.32 11.44 -5.75
CA SER A 33 -0.02 12.04 -5.66
C SER A 33 -0.80 11.40 -4.51
N GLN A 34 -1.80 12.11 -3.95
CA GLN A 34 -2.69 11.55 -2.92
C GLN A 34 -3.40 10.27 -3.39
N GLU A 35 -3.71 10.18 -4.68
CA GLU A 35 -4.32 9.02 -5.32
C GLU A 35 -3.49 7.74 -5.09
N CYS A 36 -2.17 7.84 -5.23
CA CYS A 36 -1.26 6.72 -5.02
C CYS A 36 -1.12 6.34 -3.54
N LEU A 37 -1.29 7.31 -2.64
CA LEU A 37 -1.27 7.09 -1.20
C LEU A 37 -2.56 6.42 -0.71
N ASP A 38 -3.71 6.84 -1.24
CA ASP A 38 -5.01 6.23 -0.93
C ASP A 38 -5.13 4.81 -1.54
N ALA A 39 -4.61 4.61 -2.75
CA ALA A 39 -4.53 3.30 -3.38
C ALA A 39 -3.71 2.30 -2.53
N GLU A 40 -2.54 2.68 -2.03
CA GLU A 40 -1.75 1.79 -1.15
C GLU A 40 -2.44 1.51 0.19
N GLY A 41 -3.06 2.53 0.78
CA GLY A 41 -3.80 2.39 2.04
C GLY A 41 -5.04 1.48 1.90
N SER A 42 -5.72 1.54 0.76
CA SER A 42 -6.92 0.75 0.48
C SER A 42 -6.59 -0.71 0.09
N GLU A 43 -5.51 -0.93 -0.65
CA GLU A 43 -5.04 -2.28 -1.03
C GLU A 43 -4.59 -3.10 0.20
N ALA A 44 -3.88 -2.48 1.16
CA ALA A 44 -3.50 -3.15 2.40
C ALA A 44 -4.73 -3.59 3.23
N LYS A 45 -5.75 -2.73 3.31
CA LYS A 45 -6.99 -3.05 4.03
C LYS A 45 -7.82 -4.12 3.34
N ARG A 46 -7.80 -4.18 2.01
CA ARG A 46 -8.56 -5.17 1.23
C ARG A 46 -8.05 -6.61 1.45
N LYS A 47 -6.74 -6.79 1.54
CA LYS A 47 -6.13 -8.10 1.86
C LYS A 47 -6.47 -8.56 3.28
N LEU A 48 -6.38 -7.66 4.26
CA LEU A 48 -6.74 -7.94 5.65
C LEU A 48 -8.24 -8.29 5.78
N LYS A 49 -9.11 -7.55 5.09
CA LYS A 49 -10.56 -7.79 5.10
C LYS A 49 -10.93 -9.15 4.51
N LYS A 50 -10.28 -9.58 3.43
CA LYS A 50 -10.46 -10.93 2.88
C LYS A 50 -10.07 -12.01 3.89
N TYR A 51 -8.94 -11.85 4.58
CA TYR A 51 -8.51 -12.80 5.60
C TYR A 51 -9.47 -12.84 6.79
N ALA A 52 -9.93 -11.68 7.27
CA ALA A 52 -10.90 -11.57 8.35
C ALA A 52 -12.23 -12.26 8.00
N VAL A 53 -12.75 -12.06 6.77
CA VAL A 53 -13.98 -12.74 6.31
C VAL A 53 -13.80 -14.25 6.27
N PHE A 54 -12.66 -14.75 5.78
CA PHE A 54 -12.38 -16.18 5.75
C PHE A 54 -12.29 -16.78 7.17
N MET A 55 -11.61 -16.10 8.08
CA MET A 55 -11.52 -16.50 9.49
C MET A 55 -12.90 -16.55 10.15
N VAL A 56 -13.75 -15.55 9.93
CA VAL A 56 -15.13 -15.54 10.47
C VAL A 56 -15.97 -16.66 9.88
N ALA A 57 -15.86 -16.91 8.57
CA ALA A 57 -16.58 -18.01 7.92
C ALA A 57 -16.17 -19.38 8.48
N LEU A 58 -14.87 -19.62 8.67
CA LEU A 58 -14.37 -20.85 9.31
C LEU A 58 -14.89 -21.01 10.73
N TRP A 59 -14.82 -19.95 11.54
CA TRP A 59 -15.36 -19.97 12.91
C TRP A 59 -16.87 -20.26 12.94
N ALA A 60 -17.64 -19.69 12.02
CA ALA A 60 -19.07 -19.95 11.91
C ALA A 60 -19.35 -21.41 11.54
N ILE A 61 -18.61 -21.98 10.58
CA ILE A 61 -18.75 -23.40 10.19
C ILE A 61 -18.46 -24.32 11.38
N VAL A 62 -17.38 -24.06 12.12
CA VAL A 62 -17.02 -24.85 13.31
C VAL A 62 -18.10 -24.74 14.38
N ALA A 63 -18.61 -23.52 14.66
CA ALA A 63 -19.67 -23.31 15.64
C ALA A 63 -20.94 -24.08 15.27
N VAL A 64 -21.34 -24.06 13.99
CA VAL A 64 -22.50 -24.83 13.49
C VAL A 64 -22.27 -26.34 13.64
N ALA A 65 -21.08 -26.84 13.29
CA ALA A 65 -20.77 -28.26 13.43
C ALA A 65 -20.83 -28.73 14.89
N VAL A 66 -20.32 -27.92 15.83
CA VAL A 66 -20.40 -28.22 17.28
C VAL A 66 -21.84 -28.22 17.75
N LEU A 67 -22.67 -27.27 17.30
CA LEU A 67 -24.09 -27.24 17.65
C LEU A 67 -24.85 -28.46 17.11
N VAL A 68 -24.54 -28.94 15.90
CA VAL A 68 -25.22 -30.09 15.28
C VAL A 68 -24.77 -31.43 15.87
N VAL A 69 -23.49 -31.56 16.25
CA VAL A 69 -22.96 -32.80 16.84
C VAL A 69 -23.18 -32.86 18.36
N GLY A 70 -23.26 -31.70 19.01
CA GLY A 70 -23.45 -31.59 20.45
C GLY A 70 -24.92 -31.59 20.93
N PHE A 71 -25.88 -31.44 20.02
CA PHE A 71 -27.32 -31.66 20.27
C PHE A 71 -27.76 -33.03 19.75
#